data_AF-A0A968CZY8-F1
#
_entry.id   AF-A0A968CZY8-F1
#
_cell.length_a   1.000
_cell.length_b   1.000
_cell.length_c   1.000
_cell.angle_alpha   90.00
_cell.angle_beta   90.00
_cell.angle_gamma   90.00
#
_symmetry.space_group_name_H-M   'P 1'
#
loop_
_entity.id
_entity.type
_entity.pdbx_description
1 polymer ?
#
loop_
_entity_poly.entity_id
_entity_poly.type
_entity_poly.pdbx_seq_one_letter_code
_entity_poly.pdbx_strand_id
1 'polypeptide(L)'
;MIKGKEEPVNVYRAIAPSTMRTRFDVSAERGLTPFAGRERELELLLDGLERSKAGRGQAFSIMSEAGVGKSRLLYEFRKAVANEDVTFLEGRCLSYSRGVAYHPVIDILKANFDIHEGDGDFEIREKVKRGLKILGADEASTLPYLLELLAVKDSGIDKIPMSPEERKNRIIEALKRIVLKGSEIRPLIMAYEDLHWIDKSSEDQLKHLLESIPGARVLLIFTYRPEFVHTWGAKSYHSQVNLNRLSNRESLMMVSHLLGTEELDKDLEEFILEKTEGVPFFIEELIKSLKDLKIIEKEDNRYRITKDIKEVAIPATVQDVVMARVDS
;
A
#
# COMPACT_ATOMS: atom_id res chain seq x y z
N MET A 1 17.67 30.07 -20.45
CA MET A 1 18.83 29.42 -19.83
C MET A 1 18.62 29.40 -18.33
N ILE A 2 18.65 28.23 -17.71
CA ILE A 2 18.68 28.10 -16.25
C ILE A 2 20.11 28.42 -15.82
N LYS A 3 20.27 29.28 -14.81
CA LYS A 3 21.59 29.72 -14.33
C LYS A 3 22.38 28.51 -13.83
N GLY A 4 23.50 28.17 -14.48
CA GLY A 4 24.42 27.12 -14.04
C GLY A 4 24.29 25.74 -14.72
N LYS A 5 23.46 25.56 -15.75
CA LYS A 5 23.43 24.34 -16.57
C LYS A 5 23.84 24.69 -18.01
N GLU A 6 24.88 24.04 -18.52
CA GLU A 6 25.42 24.26 -19.88
C GLU A 6 24.60 23.56 -20.97
N GLU A 7 23.85 22.51 -20.63
CA GLU A 7 22.98 21.78 -21.55
C GLU A 7 21.50 22.21 -21.47
N PRO A 8 20.72 22.08 -22.56
CA PRO A 8 19.28 22.36 -22.56
C PRO A 8 18.55 21.49 -21.54
N VAL A 9 17.82 22.13 -20.62
CA VAL A 9 17.02 21.43 -19.61
C VAL A 9 15.59 21.29 -20.11
N ASN A 10 15.06 20.08 -20.11
CA ASN A 10 13.65 19.83 -20.38
C ASN A 10 12.78 20.46 -19.28
N VAL A 11 11.94 21.42 -19.66
CA VAL A 11 10.98 22.06 -18.76
C VAL A 11 9.63 21.38 -18.94
N TYR A 12 9.15 20.73 -17.88
CA TYR A 12 7.86 20.05 -17.88
C TYR A 12 6.80 20.96 -17.25
N ARG A 13 5.65 21.08 -17.90
CA ARG A 13 4.45 21.72 -17.33
C ARG A 13 3.63 20.65 -16.62
N ALA A 14 3.30 20.85 -15.35
CA ALA A 14 2.33 20.00 -14.65
C ALA A 14 0.97 20.13 -15.34
N ILE A 15 0.46 19.04 -15.93
CA ILE A 15 -0.80 19.02 -16.68
C ILE A 15 -1.97 18.68 -15.74
N ALA A 16 -1.78 17.70 -14.87
CA ALA A 16 -2.76 17.24 -13.91
C ALA A 16 -2.07 16.56 -12.71
N PRO A 17 -2.74 16.47 -11.55
CA PRO A 17 -2.33 15.56 -10.48
C PRO A 17 -2.28 14.13 -11.01
N SER A 18 -1.26 13.36 -10.62
CA SER A 18 -1.20 11.94 -10.96
C SER A 18 -2.21 11.16 -10.12
N THR A 19 -2.92 10.22 -10.73
CA THR A 19 -3.69 9.20 -9.98
C THR A 19 -2.77 8.22 -9.26
N MET A 20 -1.49 8.16 -9.66
CA MET A 20 -0.45 7.35 -9.04
C MET A 20 0.05 8.07 -7.79
N ARG A 21 -0.24 7.47 -6.63
CA ARG A 21 0.02 8.10 -5.33
C ARG A 21 1.34 7.66 -4.73
N THR A 22 1.89 6.52 -5.17
CA THR A 22 3.11 5.94 -4.64
C THR A 22 4.09 5.55 -5.74
N ARG A 23 5.36 5.38 -5.37
CA ARG A 23 6.38 4.81 -6.28
C ARG A 23 6.02 3.41 -6.75
N PHE A 24 5.39 2.61 -5.89
CA PHE A 24 4.99 1.26 -6.25
C PHE A 24 3.95 1.26 -7.37
N ASP A 25 2.98 2.18 -7.34
CA ASP A 25 2.00 2.31 -8.43
C ASP A 25 2.72 2.56 -9.76
N VAL A 26 3.67 3.49 -9.78
CA VAL A 26 4.47 3.82 -10.99
C VAL A 26 5.25 2.59 -11.50
N SER A 27 5.81 1.79 -10.61
CA SER A 27 6.47 0.54 -11.00
C SER A 27 5.47 -0.50 -11.53
N ALA A 28 4.27 -0.60 -10.94
CA ALA A 28 3.25 -1.54 -11.37
C ALA A 28 2.75 -1.29 -12.79
N GLU A 29 2.61 -0.02 -13.19
CA GLU A 29 2.22 0.36 -14.56
C GLU A 29 3.31 0.01 -15.59
N ARG A 30 4.58 0.08 -15.20
CA ARG A 30 5.72 -0.24 -16.08
C ARG A 30 5.96 -1.74 -16.25
N GLY A 31 5.19 -2.57 -15.56
CA GLY A 31 5.37 -4.01 -15.49
C GLY A 31 6.25 -4.39 -14.30
N LEU A 32 5.71 -5.28 -13.47
CA LEU A 32 6.42 -5.81 -12.31
C LEU A 32 7.27 -7.02 -12.70
N THR A 33 8.38 -7.19 -11.99
CA THR A 33 9.15 -8.45 -11.95
C THR A 33 8.27 -9.63 -11.57
N PRO A 34 8.56 -10.88 -11.93
CA PRO A 34 7.87 -12.04 -11.39
C PRO A 34 7.90 -12.07 -9.85
N PHE A 35 6.81 -12.54 -9.24
CA PHE A 35 6.71 -12.67 -7.79
C PHE A 35 7.57 -13.85 -7.34
N ALA A 36 8.42 -13.64 -6.32
CA ALA A 36 9.38 -14.65 -5.88
C ALA A 36 9.56 -14.65 -4.36
N GLY A 37 9.64 -15.86 -3.78
CA GLY A 37 10.09 -16.10 -2.41
C GLY A 37 9.12 -15.64 -1.33
N ARG A 38 7.83 -15.55 -1.67
CA ARG A 38 6.76 -15.02 -0.81
C ARG A 38 5.43 -15.76 -0.97
N GLU A 39 5.51 -16.98 -1.49
CA GLU A 39 4.36 -17.85 -1.76
C GLU A 39 3.66 -18.22 -0.45
N ARG A 40 4.43 -18.52 0.61
CA ARG A 40 3.89 -18.86 1.93
C ARG A 40 3.14 -17.69 2.58
N GLU A 41 3.68 -16.49 2.50
CA GLU A 41 3.02 -15.30 3.05
C GLU A 41 1.74 -14.96 2.29
N LEU A 42 1.72 -15.17 0.98
CA LEU A 42 0.51 -15.04 0.18
C LEU A 42 -0.54 -16.08 0.56
N GLU A 43 -0.14 -17.35 0.71
CA GLU A 43 -1.03 -18.43 1.18
C GLU A 43 -1.65 -18.09 2.54
N LEU A 44 -0.89 -17.54 3.49
CA LEU A 44 -1.43 -17.13 4.79
C LEU A 44 -2.55 -16.08 4.68
N LEU A 45 -2.42 -15.12 3.76
CA LEU A 45 -3.46 -14.11 3.52
C LEU A 45 -4.71 -14.72 2.87
N LEU A 46 -4.53 -15.64 1.91
CA LEU A 46 -5.63 -16.37 1.27
C LEU A 46 -6.38 -17.24 2.29
N ASP A 47 -5.66 -17.97 3.14
CA ASP A 47 -6.24 -18.73 4.25
C ASP A 47 -7.01 -17.83 5.23
N GLY A 48 -6.49 -16.63 5.49
CA GLY A 48 -7.16 -15.60 6.27
C GLY A 48 -8.49 -15.19 5.63
N LEU A 49 -8.51 -14.98 4.32
CA LEU A 49 -9.72 -14.64 3.58
C LEU A 49 -10.77 -15.74 3.66
N GLU A 50 -10.39 -17.01 3.50
CA GLU A 50 -11.33 -18.13 3.60
C GLU A 50 -12.00 -18.21 4.98
N ARG A 51 -11.23 -17.96 6.06
CA ARG A 51 -11.81 -17.86 7.41
C ARG A 51 -12.76 -16.67 7.55
N SER A 52 -12.38 -15.50 7.02
CA SER A 52 -13.24 -14.31 7.02
C SER A 52 -14.54 -14.55 6.23
N LYS A 53 -14.51 -15.23 5.07
CA LYS A 53 -15.70 -15.60 4.31
C LYS A 53 -16.71 -16.41 5.14
N ALA A 54 -16.21 -17.29 6.01
CA ALA A 54 -17.00 -18.09 6.95
C ALA A 54 -17.50 -17.29 8.19
N GLY A 55 -17.38 -15.96 8.20
CA GLY A 55 -17.79 -15.10 9.31
C GLY A 55 -16.81 -15.08 10.48
N ARG A 56 -15.59 -15.61 10.31
CA ARG A 56 -14.53 -15.55 11.31
C ARG A 56 -13.59 -14.40 10.96
N GLY A 57 -13.99 -13.17 11.26
CA GLY A 57 -13.18 -12.00 10.92
C GLY A 57 -11.72 -12.14 11.34
N GLN A 58 -10.81 -11.68 10.49
CA GLN A 58 -9.36 -11.85 10.63
C GLN A 58 -8.66 -10.50 10.52
N ALA A 59 -7.50 -10.38 11.17
CA ALA A 59 -6.60 -9.25 11.02
C ALA A 59 -5.17 -9.74 10.76
N PHE A 60 -4.52 -9.20 9.74
CA PHE A 60 -3.13 -9.50 9.41
C PHE A 60 -2.27 -8.26 9.52
N SER A 61 -1.10 -8.40 10.12
CA SER A 61 -0.08 -7.36 10.20
C SER A 61 1.16 -7.78 9.44
N ILE A 62 1.45 -7.09 8.34
CA ILE A 62 2.62 -7.32 7.49
C ILE A 62 3.70 -6.31 7.91
N MET A 63 4.73 -6.79 8.60
CA MET A 63 5.81 -5.98 9.14
C MET A 63 7.10 -6.22 8.37
N SER A 64 7.76 -5.14 7.94
CA SER A 64 9.11 -5.20 7.37
C SER A 64 9.73 -3.82 7.23
N GLU A 65 11.04 -3.78 7.00
CA GLU A 65 11.73 -2.58 6.52
C GLU A 65 11.21 -2.12 5.14
N ALA A 66 11.54 -0.88 4.77
CA ALA A 66 11.24 -0.33 3.46
C ALA A 66 11.89 -1.18 2.34
N GLY A 67 11.20 -1.35 1.20
CA GLY A 67 11.73 -2.05 0.03
C GLY A 67 11.73 -3.59 0.11
N VAL A 68 11.34 -4.18 1.25
CA VAL A 68 11.28 -5.65 1.43
C VAL A 68 10.05 -6.30 0.78
N GLY A 69 9.09 -5.51 0.27
CA GLY A 69 8.00 -6.02 -0.58
C GLY A 69 6.62 -6.14 0.07
N LYS A 70 6.28 -5.31 1.08
CA LYS A 70 4.92 -5.25 1.67
C LYS A 70 3.84 -4.94 0.62
N SER A 71 4.01 -3.85 -0.13
CA SER A 71 3.07 -3.47 -1.19
C SER A 71 3.05 -4.48 -2.34
N ARG A 72 4.17 -5.15 -2.60
CA ARG A 72 4.21 -6.23 -3.60
C ARG A 72 3.36 -7.43 -3.18
N LEU A 73 3.47 -7.86 -1.92
CA LEU A 73 2.64 -8.94 -1.39
C LEU A 73 1.15 -8.58 -1.42
N LEU A 74 0.79 -7.35 -1.02
CA LEU A 74 -0.59 -6.87 -1.12
C LEU A 74 -1.10 -6.82 -2.56
N TYR A 75 -0.27 -6.40 -3.51
CA TYR A 75 -0.60 -6.39 -4.94
C TYR A 75 -0.91 -7.79 -5.46
N GLU A 76 -0.06 -8.78 -5.16
CA GLU A 76 -0.30 -10.17 -5.58
C GLU A 76 -1.52 -10.76 -4.90
N PHE A 77 -1.75 -10.43 -3.62
CA PHE A 77 -2.96 -10.84 -2.92
C PHE A 77 -4.21 -10.26 -3.59
N ARG A 78 -4.22 -8.96 -3.91
CA ARG A 78 -5.31 -8.30 -4.63
C ARG A 78 -5.56 -8.93 -5.99
N LYS A 79 -4.50 -9.29 -6.72
CA LYS A 79 -4.58 -9.98 -8.01
C LYS A 79 -5.16 -11.39 -7.86
N ALA A 80 -4.74 -12.15 -6.84
CA ALA A 80 -5.21 -13.50 -6.58
C ALA A 80 -6.71 -13.54 -6.26
N VAL A 81 -7.23 -12.51 -5.58
CA VAL A 81 -8.65 -12.43 -5.18
C VAL A 81 -9.51 -11.64 -6.18
N ALA A 82 -8.97 -11.24 -7.33
CA ALA A 82 -9.69 -10.37 -8.29
C ALA A 82 -10.97 -11.01 -8.88
N ASN A 83 -11.01 -12.35 -8.94
CA ASN A 83 -12.17 -13.11 -9.42
C ASN A 83 -13.09 -13.59 -8.28
N GLU A 84 -12.76 -13.27 -7.03
CA GLU A 84 -13.58 -13.61 -5.87
C GLU A 84 -14.71 -12.59 -5.68
N ASP A 85 -15.87 -13.03 -5.19
CA ASP A 85 -16.97 -12.12 -4.83
C ASP A 85 -16.67 -11.42 -3.49
N VAL A 86 -15.74 -10.47 -3.53
CA VAL A 86 -15.28 -9.70 -2.37
C VAL A 86 -15.29 -8.20 -2.68
N THR A 87 -15.39 -7.37 -1.65
CA THR A 87 -15.04 -5.95 -1.78
C THR A 87 -13.61 -5.77 -1.30
N PHE A 88 -12.73 -5.24 -2.14
CA PHE A 88 -11.37 -4.86 -1.74
C PHE A 88 -11.28 -3.34 -1.62
N LEU A 89 -11.02 -2.85 -0.41
CA LEU A 89 -10.84 -1.43 -0.11
C LEU A 89 -9.44 -1.20 0.43
N GLU A 90 -8.83 -0.09 0.04
CA GLU A 90 -7.45 0.25 0.36
C GLU A 90 -7.36 1.70 0.84
N GLY A 91 -6.78 1.90 2.01
CA GLY A 91 -6.48 3.21 2.58
C GLY A 91 -4.99 3.34 2.81
N ARG A 92 -4.41 4.46 2.37
CA ARG A 92 -2.96 4.68 2.51
C ARG A 92 -2.67 5.79 3.51
N CYS A 93 -1.78 5.52 4.45
CA CYS A 93 -1.19 6.55 5.30
C CYS A 93 -0.04 7.20 4.53
N LEU A 94 -0.07 8.52 4.35
CA LEU A 94 0.98 9.24 3.61
C LEU A 94 1.82 10.04 4.60
N SER A 95 3.14 10.06 4.42
CA SER A 95 4.09 10.74 5.33
C SER A 95 3.77 12.23 5.54
N TYR A 96 3.29 12.91 4.49
CA TYR A 96 2.89 14.32 4.53
C TYR A 96 1.44 14.54 5.01
N SER A 97 0.67 13.47 5.23
CA SER A 97 -0.73 13.52 5.69
C SER A 97 -0.90 13.27 7.19
N ARG A 98 0.18 13.13 7.97
CA ARG A 98 0.13 12.87 9.42
C ARG A 98 -0.72 13.87 10.22
N GLY A 99 -0.92 15.09 9.70
CA GLY A 99 -1.77 16.12 10.32
C GLY A 99 -3.24 16.09 9.88
N VAL A 100 -3.62 15.27 8.91
CA VAL A 100 -4.99 15.16 8.39
C VAL A 100 -5.67 13.97 9.07
N ALA A 101 -6.63 14.25 9.94
CA ALA A 101 -7.38 13.21 10.63
C ALA A 101 -8.14 12.32 9.64
N TYR A 102 -8.16 11.01 9.88
CA TYR A 102 -8.95 10.05 9.12
C TYR A 102 -8.54 9.88 7.64
N HIS A 103 -7.37 10.35 7.21
CA HIS A 103 -6.96 10.28 5.80
C HIS A 103 -7.14 8.90 5.14
N PRO A 104 -6.60 7.78 5.66
CA PRO A 104 -6.78 6.47 5.04
C PRO A 104 -8.25 6.01 5.04
N VAL A 105 -9.04 6.43 6.03
CA VAL A 105 -10.47 6.13 6.10
C VAL A 105 -11.24 6.91 5.04
N ILE A 106 -10.89 8.17 4.80
CA ILE A 106 -11.49 9.01 3.76
C ILE A 106 -11.20 8.41 2.37
N ASP A 107 -9.99 7.90 2.13
CA ASP A 107 -9.66 7.20 0.88
C ASP A 107 -10.55 5.98 0.65
N ILE A 108 -10.72 5.15 1.68
CA ILE A 108 -11.61 3.98 1.65
C ILE A 108 -13.07 4.40 1.39
N LEU A 109 -13.55 5.45 2.07
CA LEU A 109 -14.92 5.95 1.87
C LEU A 109 -15.12 6.44 0.44
N LYS A 110 -14.17 7.20 -0.10
CA LYS A 110 -14.25 7.71 -1.47
C LYS A 110 -14.31 6.57 -2.48
N ALA A 111 -13.44 5.57 -2.34
CA ALA A 111 -13.45 4.38 -3.19
C ALA A 111 -14.76 3.59 -3.06
N ASN A 112 -15.26 3.38 -1.84
CA ASN A 112 -16.47 2.60 -1.58
C ASN A 112 -17.75 3.26 -2.10
N PHE A 113 -17.82 4.60 -2.09
CA PHE A 113 -18.98 5.37 -2.55
C PHE A 113 -18.81 5.94 -3.96
N ASP A 114 -17.76 5.54 -4.70
CA ASP A 114 -17.48 5.99 -6.06
C ASP A 114 -17.34 7.52 -6.18
N ILE A 115 -16.70 8.14 -5.18
CA ILE A 115 -16.47 9.58 -5.11
C ILE A 115 -15.16 9.93 -5.82
N HIS A 116 -15.25 10.80 -6.81
CA HIS A 116 -14.15 11.21 -7.66
C HIS A 116 -13.65 12.62 -7.32
N GLU A 117 -12.43 12.93 -7.75
CA GLU A 117 -11.95 14.31 -7.72
C GLU A 117 -12.81 15.19 -8.62
N GLY A 118 -13.31 16.30 -8.08
CA GLY A 118 -14.20 17.23 -8.78
C GLY A 118 -15.69 17.05 -8.46
N ASP A 119 -16.09 15.96 -7.81
CA ASP A 119 -17.47 15.81 -7.34
C ASP A 119 -17.83 16.94 -6.37
N GLY A 120 -18.97 17.59 -6.61
CA GLY A 120 -19.50 18.62 -5.73
C GLY A 120 -20.20 18.06 -4.49
N ASP A 121 -20.37 18.87 -3.45
CA ASP A 121 -21.07 18.53 -2.20
C ASP A 121 -22.41 17.80 -2.39
N PHE A 122 -23.19 18.21 -3.41
CA PHE A 122 -24.47 17.58 -3.74
C PHE A 122 -24.28 16.15 -4.29
N GLU A 123 -23.33 15.96 -5.21
CA GLU A 123 -23.06 14.65 -5.82
C GLU A 123 -22.50 13.68 -4.80
N ILE A 124 -21.57 14.13 -3.96
CA ILE A 124 -21.03 13.35 -2.84
C ILE A 124 -22.18 12.89 -1.93
N ARG A 125 -23.07 13.80 -1.55
CA ARG A 125 -24.22 13.46 -0.69
C ARG A 125 -25.10 12.37 -1.30
N GLU A 126 -25.49 12.53 -2.56
CA GLU A 126 -26.38 11.59 -3.23
C GLU A 126 -25.71 10.22 -3.43
N LYS A 127 -24.41 10.19 -3.72
CA LYS A 127 -23.60 8.96 -3.77
C LYS A 127 -23.60 8.23 -2.42
N VAL A 128 -23.31 8.94 -1.33
CA VAL A 128 -23.31 8.36 0.02
C VAL A 128 -24.71 7.86 0.41
N LYS A 129 -25.76 8.65 0.20
CA LYS A 129 -27.15 8.22 0.47
C LYS A 129 -27.54 6.94 -0.27
N ARG A 130 -27.26 6.89 -1.57
CA ARG A 130 -27.52 5.70 -2.40
C ARG A 130 -26.75 4.49 -1.86
N GLY A 131 -25.48 4.68 -1.51
CA GLY A 131 -24.66 3.62 -0.91
C GLY A 131 -25.22 3.13 0.43
N LEU A 132 -25.61 4.03 1.34
CA LEU A 132 -26.24 3.67 2.62
C LEU A 132 -27.54 2.87 2.43
N LYS A 133 -28.36 3.24 1.44
CA LYS A 133 -29.57 2.50 1.07
C LYS A 133 -29.26 1.08 0.60
N ILE A 134 -28.22 0.91 -0.23
CA ILE A 134 -27.76 -0.41 -0.69
C ILE A 134 -27.25 -1.25 0.50
N LEU A 135 -26.52 -0.62 1.43
CA LEU A 135 -26.02 -1.25 2.64
C LEU A 135 -27.12 -1.61 3.66
N GLY A 136 -28.33 -1.07 3.52
CA GLY A 136 -29.36 -1.16 4.57
C GLY A 136 -28.93 -0.49 5.87
N ALA A 137 -28.04 0.52 5.80
CA ALA A 137 -27.59 1.28 6.95
C ALA A 137 -28.57 2.42 7.25
N ASP A 138 -28.84 2.67 8.54
CA ASP A 138 -29.71 3.77 8.95
C ASP A 138 -29.11 5.13 8.57
N GLU A 139 -29.79 5.85 7.68
CA GLU A 139 -29.32 7.11 7.12
C GLU A 139 -29.15 8.17 8.22
N ALA A 140 -30.11 8.28 9.14
CA ALA A 140 -30.12 9.32 10.17
C ALA A 140 -28.92 9.22 11.12
N SER A 141 -28.52 8.00 11.51
CA SER A 141 -27.38 7.77 12.40
C SER A 141 -26.03 7.66 11.70
N THR A 142 -25.98 7.69 10.36
CA THR A 142 -24.74 7.44 9.61
C THR A 142 -24.36 8.59 8.68
N LEU A 143 -25.31 9.12 7.90
CA LEU A 143 -25.04 10.08 6.84
C LEU A 143 -24.32 11.34 7.32
N PRO A 144 -24.75 12.04 8.38
CA PRO A 144 -24.11 13.31 8.77
C PRO A 144 -22.62 13.14 9.12
N TYR A 145 -22.27 12.01 9.73
CA TYR A 145 -20.90 11.71 10.16
C TYR A 145 -19.99 11.32 9.00
N LEU A 146 -20.51 10.63 7.97
CA LEU A 146 -19.75 10.36 6.75
C LEU A 146 -19.54 11.62 5.92
N LEU A 147 -20.57 12.47 5.81
CA LEU A 147 -20.46 13.75 5.11
C LEU A 147 -19.47 14.71 5.77
N GLU A 148 -19.39 14.70 7.11
CA GLU A 148 -18.37 15.43 7.86
C GLU A 148 -16.96 14.98 7.48
N LEU A 149 -16.70 13.66 7.48
CA LEU A 149 -15.40 13.10 7.08
C LEU A 149 -15.04 13.42 5.63
N LEU A 150 -16.03 13.50 4.76
CA LEU A 150 -15.89 13.85 3.34
C LEU A 150 -15.84 15.38 3.10
N ALA A 151 -15.82 16.19 4.17
CA ALA A 151 -15.75 17.65 4.13
C ALA A 151 -16.88 18.33 3.34
N VAL A 152 -18.09 17.76 3.37
CA VAL A 152 -19.29 18.34 2.74
C VAL A 152 -19.84 19.46 3.62
N LYS A 153 -20.03 20.68 3.08
CA LYS A 153 -20.29 21.90 3.86
C LYS A 153 -21.56 21.87 4.73
N ASP A 154 -22.64 21.26 4.26
CA ASP A 154 -23.89 21.08 5.03
C ASP A 154 -24.07 19.62 5.43
N SER A 155 -23.06 19.00 6.05
CA SER A 155 -23.14 17.61 6.52
C SER A 155 -24.36 17.36 7.41
N GLY A 156 -24.89 18.41 8.05
CA GLY A 156 -26.01 18.37 8.98
C GLY A 156 -25.59 18.05 10.41
N ILE A 157 -24.30 17.77 10.62
CA ILE A 157 -23.75 17.40 11.94
C ILE A 157 -23.84 18.56 12.94
N ASP A 158 -23.67 19.81 12.48
CA ASP A 158 -23.69 20.99 13.34
C ASP A 158 -25.09 21.31 13.87
N LYS A 159 -26.14 20.73 13.28
CA LYS A 159 -27.52 20.84 13.76
C LYS A 159 -27.80 19.87 14.92
N ILE A 160 -26.88 18.95 15.21
CA ILE A 160 -27.03 17.94 16.27
C ILE A 160 -26.21 18.41 17.49
N PRO A 161 -26.84 18.82 18.59
CA PRO A 161 -26.12 19.30 19.77
C PRO A 161 -25.34 18.14 20.41
N MET A 162 -24.01 18.23 20.38
CA MET A 162 -23.11 17.24 21.01
C MET A 162 -21.74 17.86 21.31
N SER A 163 -21.05 17.29 22.30
CA SER A 163 -19.65 17.60 22.58
C SER A 163 -18.73 17.08 21.45
N PRO A 164 -17.49 17.62 21.32
CA PRO A 164 -16.52 17.10 20.37
C PRO A 164 -16.20 15.61 20.56
N GLU A 165 -16.19 15.13 21.80
CA GLU A 165 -15.93 13.72 22.12
C GLU A 165 -17.09 12.82 21.66
N GLU A 166 -18.33 13.22 21.91
CA GLU A 166 -19.50 12.51 21.39
C GLU A 166 -19.51 12.50 19.85
N ARG A 167 -19.12 13.61 19.21
CA ARG A 167 -18.97 13.69 17.75
C ARG A 167 -17.97 12.65 17.23
N LYS A 168 -16.78 12.58 17.85
CA LYS A 168 -15.76 11.56 17.53
C LYS A 168 -16.32 10.14 17.69
N ASN A 169 -16.98 9.85 18.81
CA ASN A 169 -17.54 8.52 19.07
C ASN A 169 -18.62 8.12 18.04
N ARG A 170 -19.47 9.07 17.64
CA ARG A 170 -20.49 8.86 16.61
C ARG A 170 -19.89 8.61 15.24
N ILE A 171 -18.82 9.31 14.88
CA ILE A 171 -18.07 9.05 13.64
C ILE A 171 -17.51 7.62 13.65
N ILE A 172 -16.86 7.21 14.73
CA ILE A 172 -16.30 5.85 14.87
C ILE A 172 -17.40 4.79 14.75
N GLU A 173 -18.56 4.99 15.39
CA GLU A 173 -19.68 4.06 15.33
C GLU A 173 -20.33 4.02 13.94
N ALA A 174 -20.46 5.16 13.25
CA ALA A 174 -20.94 5.22 11.86
C ALA A 174 -20.01 4.45 10.91
N LEU A 175 -18.70 4.61 11.04
CA LEU A 175 -17.70 3.89 10.27
C LEU A 175 -17.74 2.38 10.54
N LYS A 176 -17.81 1.98 11.81
CA LYS A 176 -17.99 0.56 12.18
C LYS A 176 -19.25 -0.02 11.56
N ARG A 177 -20.37 0.70 11.63
CA ARG A 177 -21.67 0.26 11.11
C ARG A 177 -21.61 -0.02 9.61
N ILE A 178 -21.01 0.88 8.81
CA ILE A 178 -20.91 0.65 7.36
C ILE A 178 -20.01 -0.55 7.02
N VAL A 179 -18.94 -0.79 7.77
CA VAL A 179 -18.08 -1.96 7.57
C VAL A 179 -18.84 -3.24 7.88
N LEU A 180 -19.52 -3.31 9.03
CA LEU A 180 -20.28 -4.50 9.40
C LEU A 180 -21.42 -4.77 8.39
N LYS A 181 -22.18 -3.75 8.02
CA LYS A 181 -23.25 -3.86 7.02
C LYS A 181 -22.73 -4.25 5.63
N GLY A 182 -21.63 -3.68 5.19
CA GLY A 182 -20.98 -4.08 3.94
C GLY A 182 -20.57 -5.56 3.96
N SER A 183 -20.06 -6.04 5.11
CA SER A 183 -19.68 -7.44 5.28
C SER A 183 -20.86 -8.40 5.26
N GLU A 184 -22.09 -7.94 5.51
CA GLU A 184 -23.34 -8.72 5.38
C GLU A 184 -23.79 -8.88 3.92
N ILE A 185 -23.28 -8.06 3.00
CA ILE A 185 -23.53 -8.23 1.55
C ILE A 185 -22.52 -9.21 0.96
N ARG A 186 -21.24 -8.87 1.06
CA ARG A 186 -20.12 -9.70 0.59
C ARG A 186 -18.91 -9.51 1.50
N PRO A 187 -17.99 -10.49 1.59
CA PRO A 187 -16.79 -10.35 2.39
C PRO A 187 -16.01 -9.07 2.06
N LEU A 188 -15.56 -8.36 3.10
CA LEU A 188 -14.79 -7.13 2.97
C LEU A 188 -13.32 -7.39 3.27
N ILE A 189 -12.45 -7.00 2.36
CA ILE A 189 -11.01 -6.90 2.56
C ILE A 189 -10.70 -5.41 2.69
N MET A 190 -10.08 -5.02 3.80
CA MET A 190 -9.66 -3.64 4.03
C MET A 190 -8.16 -3.61 4.32
N ALA A 191 -7.38 -3.13 3.36
CA ALA A 191 -5.95 -2.95 3.50
C ALA A 191 -5.63 -1.51 3.92
N TYR A 192 -4.88 -1.35 5.01
CA TYR A 192 -4.33 -0.09 5.45
C TYR A 192 -2.81 -0.13 5.32
N GLU A 193 -2.28 0.65 4.39
CA GLU A 193 -0.85 0.69 4.13
C GLU A 193 -0.13 1.75 4.95
N ASP A 194 1.09 1.40 5.34
CA ASP A 194 2.08 2.27 5.97
C ASP A 194 1.62 2.90 7.30
N LEU A 195 1.08 2.08 8.21
CA LEU A 195 0.55 2.53 9.51
C LEU A 195 1.57 3.27 10.40
N HIS A 196 2.87 3.13 10.15
CA HIS A 196 3.89 3.97 10.77
C HIS A 196 3.70 5.48 10.49
N TRP A 197 2.88 5.86 9.50
CA TRP A 197 2.45 7.22 9.21
C TRP A 197 1.01 7.54 9.62
N ILE A 198 0.30 6.64 10.31
CA ILE A 198 -1.09 6.84 10.70
C ILE A 198 -1.27 8.04 11.66
N ASP A 199 -2.35 8.79 11.49
CA ASP A 199 -2.77 9.81 12.44
C ASP A 199 -3.50 9.20 13.65
N LYS A 200 -3.56 9.94 14.76
CA LYS A 200 -4.13 9.43 16.00
C LYS A 200 -5.61 9.08 15.89
N SER A 201 -6.38 9.83 15.11
CA SER A 201 -7.83 9.62 14.98
C SER A 201 -8.14 8.36 14.17
N SER A 202 -7.39 8.12 13.08
CA SER A 202 -7.45 6.87 12.33
C SER A 202 -7.02 5.68 13.18
N GLU A 203 -5.96 5.80 13.97
CA GLU A 203 -5.48 4.71 14.84
C GLU A 203 -6.55 4.31 15.87
N ASP A 204 -7.18 5.29 16.52
CA ASP A 204 -8.26 5.04 17.47
C ASP A 204 -9.45 4.35 16.78
N GLN A 205 -9.85 4.82 15.59
CA GLN A 205 -10.92 4.20 14.81
C GLN A 205 -10.61 2.74 14.44
N LEU A 206 -9.37 2.44 14.03
CA LEU A 206 -8.94 1.08 13.72
C LEU A 206 -9.03 0.16 14.95
N LYS A 207 -8.65 0.66 16.13
CA LYS A 207 -8.79 -0.11 17.39
C LYS A 207 -10.24 -0.48 17.66
N HIS A 208 -11.16 0.48 17.52
CA HIS A 208 -12.60 0.21 17.70
C HIS A 208 -13.15 -0.76 16.64
N LEU A 209 -12.71 -0.65 15.39
CA LEU A 209 -13.12 -1.58 14.34
C LEU A 209 -12.62 -3.00 14.64
N LEU A 210 -11.37 -3.15 15.08
CA LEU A 210 -10.78 -4.43 15.45
C LEU A 210 -11.53 -5.16 16.55
N GLU A 211 -12.17 -4.47 17.50
CA GLU A 211 -13.04 -5.09 18.50
C GLU A 211 -14.33 -5.69 17.90
N SER A 212 -14.70 -5.25 16.69
CA SER A 212 -16.00 -5.54 16.09
C SER A 212 -15.96 -6.56 14.95
N ILE A 213 -14.76 -6.92 14.46
CA ILE A 213 -14.62 -7.91 13.38
C ILE A 213 -14.88 -9.38 13.80
N PRO A 214 -14.75 -9.82 15.06
CA PRO A 214 -15.12 -11.18 15.42
C PRO A 214 -16.59 -11.46 15.07
N GLY A 215 -16.84 -12.53 14.31
CA GLY A 215 -18.18 -12.85 13.82
C GLY A 215 -18.60 -12.15 12.52
N ALA A 216 -17.78 -11.23 11.99
CA ALA A 216 -18.06 -10.54 10.73
C ALA A 216 -17.25 -11.12 9.56
N ARG A 217 -17.73 -10.91 8.32
CA ARG A 217 -17.02 -11.32 7.10
C ARG A 217 -16.00 -10.27 6.67
N VAL A 218 -15.05 -9.98 7.55
CA VAL A 218 -14.05 -8.91 7.38
C VAL A 218 -12.63 -9.46 7.49
N LEU A 219 -11.77 -9.11 6.54
CA LEU A 219 -10.32 -9.30 6.60
C LEU A 219 -9.66 -7.92 6.64
N LEU A 220 -9.03 -7.59 7.76
CA LEU A 220 -8.20 -6.39 7.87
C LEU A 220 -6.75 -6.76 7.57
N ILE A 221 -6.06 -5.95 6.77
CA ILE A 221 -4.63 -6.10 6.50
C ILE A 221 -3.95 -4.78 6.80
N PHE A 222 -2.86 -4.84 7.56
CA PHE A 222 -2.09 -3.69 8.00
C PHE A 222 -0.66 -3.84 7.52
N THR A 223 -0.07 -2.80 6.94
CA THR A 223 1.37 -2.79 6.64
C THR A 223 2.08 -1.73 7.46
N TYR A 224 3.25 -2.05 8.01
CA TYR A 224 4.04 -1.08 8.77
C TYR A 224 5.52 -1.47 8.84
N ARG A 225 6.31 -0.56 9.40
CA ARG A 225 7.74 -0.74 9.67
C ARG A 225 7.96 -1.03 11.17
N PRO A 226 9.05 -1.70 11.56
CA PRO A 226 9.26 -2.19 12.93
C PRO A 226 9.14 -1.14 14.05
N GLU A 227 9.36 0.14 13.75
CA GLU A 227 9.20 1.24 14.71
C GLU A 227 7.74 1.53 15.12
N PHE A 228 6.76 1.03 14.35
CA PHE A 228 5.35 1.22 14.69
C PHE A 228 4.89 0.18 15.72
N VAL A 229 4.48 0.68 16.88
CA VAL A 229 3.97 -0.15 17.98
C VAL A 229 2.45 -0.08 18.01
N HIS A 230 1.79 -1.25 18.02
CA HIS A 230 0.35 -1.37 18.11
C HIS A 230 -0.09 -2.26 19.28
N THR A 231 -1.36 -2.13 19.69
CA THR A 231 -1.89 -2.84 20.87
C THR A 231 -2.72 -4.08 20.54
N TRP A 232 -2.96 -4.38 19.27
CA TRP A 232 -3.83 -5.49 18.84
C TRP A 232 -3.11 -6.83 18.63
N GLY A 233 -1.82 -6.94 18.94
CA GLY A 233 -1.02 -8.16 18.70
C GLY A 233 -1.43 -9.39 19.51
N ALA A 234 -2.18 -9.22 20.60
CA ALA A 234 -2.62 -10.31 21.48
C ALA A 234 -4.01 -10.88 21.12
N LYS A 235 -4.64 -10.39 20.05
CA LYS A 235 -6.00 -10.82 19.67
C LYS A 235 -5.95 -12.19 19.00
N SER A 236 -6.86 -13.10 19.38
CA SER A 236 -6.88 -14.48 18.85
C SER A 236 -7.17 -14.60 17.34
N TYR A 237 -7.71 -13.53 16.75
CA TYR A 237 -8.02 -13.39 15.33
C TYR A 237 -7.01 -12.52 14.58
N HIS A 238 -5.91 -12.15 15.24
CA HIS A 238 -4.79 -11.42 14.65
C HIS A 238 -3.65 -12.37 14.31
N SER A 239 -2.96 -12.11 13.21
CA SER A 239 -1.73 -12.82 12.81
C SER A 239 -0.71 -11.82 12.29
N GLN A 240 0.55 -12.02 12.64
CA GLN A 240 1.66 -11.19 12.17
C GLN A 240 2.52 -11.95 11.16
N VAL A 241 2.77 -11.31 10.02
CA VAL A 241 3.64 -11.78 8.95
C VAL A 241 4.86 -10.87 8.90
N ASN A 242 6.01 -11.40 9.28
CA ASN A 242 7.28 -10.69 9.21
C ASN A 242 7.94 -10.98 7.86
N LEU A 243 8.01 -9.98 6.97
CA LEU A 243 8.72 -10.16 5.70
C LEU A 243 10.21 -9.99 5.93
N ASN A 244 10.93 -11.09 5.77
CA ASN A 244 12.39 -11.09 5.81
C ASN A 244 12.96 -10.67 4.46
N ARG A 245 14.22 -10.24 4.46
CA ARG A 245 15.01 -10.12 3.23
C ARG A 245 15.01 -11.48 2.50
N LEU A 246 15.07 -11.42 1.17
CA LEU A 246 15.18 -12.63 0.35
C LEU A 246 16.49 -13.35 0.69
N SER A 247 16.44 -14.68 0.70
CA SER A 247 17.66 -15.50 0.72
C SER A 247 18.49 -15.25 -0.53
N ASN A 248 19.77 -15.66 -0.52
CA ASN A 248 20.62 -15.56 -1.72
C ASN A 248 19.99 -16.28 -2.92
N ARG A 249 19.37 -17.45 -2.67
CA ARG A 249 18.68 -18.21 -3.72
C ARG A 249 17.50 -17.42 -4.30
N GLU A 250 16.66 -16.84 -3.46
CA GLU A 250 15.50 -16.03 -3.91
C GLU A 250 15.93 -14.74 -4.60
N SER A 251 17.02 -14.14 -4.14
CA SER A 251 17.62 -12.96 -4.76
C SER A 251 18.12 -13.27 -6.17
N LEU A 252 18.87 -14.36 -6.36
CA LEU A 252 19.34 -14.78 -7.68
C LEU A 252 18.20 -15.24 -8.59
N MET A 253 17.16 -15.88 -8.04
CA MET A 253 15.94 -16.16 -8.81
C MET A 253 15.32 -14.85 -9.32
N MET A 254 15.16 -13.84 -8.47
CA MET A 254 14.63 -12.53 -8.88
C MET A 254 15.49 -11.85 -9.95
N VAL A 255 16.82 -11.89 -9.80
CA VAL A 255 17.79 -11.39 -10.80
C VAL A 255 17.62 -12.11 -12.14
N SER A 256 17.52 -13.44 -12.11
CA SER A 256 17.42 -14.24 -13.33
C SER A 256 16.17 -13.87 -14.14
N HIS A 257 15.05 -13.62 -13.45
CA HIS A 257 13.83 -13.12 -14.09
C HIS A 257 13.99 -11.70 -14.65
N LEU A 258 14.65 -10.80 -13.91
CA LEU A 258 14.94 -9.43 -14.36
C LEU A 258 15.85 -9.38 -15.61
N LEU A 259 16.74 -10.36 -15.75
CA LEU A 259 17.70 -10.46 -16.84
C LEU A 259 17.21 -11.39 -17.97
N GLY A 260 16.20 -12.22 -17.73
CA GLY A 260 15.68 -13.19 -18.68
C GLY A 260 16.67 -14.33 -18.96
N THR A 261 17.52 -14.68 -17.99
CA THR A 261 18.47 -15.79 -18.06
C THR A 261 18.92 -16.18 -16.66
N GLU A 262 19.17 -17.47 -16.44
CA GLU A 262 19.78 -18.00 -15.20
C GLU A 262 21.32 -17.98 -15.28
N GLU A 263 21.89 -17.70 -16.45
CA GLU A 263 23.31 -17.70 -16.67
C GLU A 263 23.93 -16.35 -16.28
N LEU A 264 24.49 -16.30 -15.08
CA LEU A 264 25.21 -15.15 -14.56
C LEU A 264 26.68 -15.49 -14.35
N ASP A 265 27.55 -14.50 -14.48
CA ASP A 265 28.93 -14.66 -14.04
C ASP A 265 29.06 -14.57 -12.52
N LYS A 266 29.99 -15.32 -11.93
CA LYS A 266 30.13 -15.41 -10.47
C LYS A 266 30.39 -14.04 -9.84
N ASP A 267 31.24 -13.25 -10.48
CA ASP A 267 31.56 -11.89 -10.02
C ASP A 267 30.31 -10.99 -10.00
N LEU A 268 29.38 -11.18 -10.95
CA LEU A 268 28.10 -10.47 -10.98
C LEU A 268 27.15 -10.96 -9.89
N GLU A 269 27.06 -12.26 -9.67
CA GLU A 269 26.25 -12.84 -8.60
C GLU A 269 26.69 -12.33 -7.22
N GLU A 270 27.98 -12.44 -6.92
CA GLU A 270 28.58 -11.99 -5.66
C GLU A 270 28.37 -10.49 -5.46
N PHE A 271 28.59 -9.69 -6.51
CA PHE A 271 28.37 -8.25 -6.47
C PHE A 271 26.92 -7.88 -6.15
N ILE A 272 25.94 -8.52 -6.80
CA ILE A 272 24.52 -8.24 -6.54
C ILE A 272 24.14 -8.66 -5.13
N LEU A 273 24.55 -9.84 -4.68
CA LEU A 273 24.23 -10.32 -3.34
C LEU A 273 24.83 -9.42 -2.26
N GLU A 274 26.08 -8.99 -2.43
CA GLU A 274 26.75 -8.08 -1.49
C GLU A 274 26.05 -6.72 -1.43
N LYS A 275 25.74 -6.10 -2.59
CA LYS A 275 25.20 -4.74 -2.61
C LYS A 275 23.73 -4.62 -2.25
N THR A 276 22.94 -5.68 -2.47
CA THR A 276 21.49 -5.62 -2.27
C THR A 276 21.06 -6.18 -0.93
N GLU A 277 21.90 -7.03 -0.32
CA GLU A 277 21.63 -7.73 0.94
C GLU A 277 20.24 -8.39 0.98
N GLY A 278 19.76 -8.88 -0.17
CA GLY A 278 18.45 -9.53 -0.31
C GLY A 278 17.24 -8.60 -0.23
N VAL A 279 17.40 -7.28 -0.35
CA VAL A 279 16.28 -6.32 -0.40
C VAL A 279 15.77 -6.24 -1.85
N PRO A 280 14.53 -6.71 -2.17
CA PRO A 280 13.99 -6.73 -3.53
C PRO A 280 14.09 -5.39 -4.27
N PHE A 281 13.74 -4.29 -3.60
CA PHE A 281 13.84 -2.96 -4.20
C PHE A 281 15.27 -2.61 -4.62
N PHE A 282 16.28 -3.04 -3.86
CA PHE A 282 17.68 -2.75 -4.16
C PHE A 282 18.15 -3.61 -5.33
N ILE A 283 17.69 -4.87 -5.41
CA ILE A 283 17.94 -5.75 -6.56
C ILE A 283 17.40 -5.12 -7.85
N GLU A 284 16.15 -4.65 -7.84
CA GLU A 284 15.53 -4.02 -9.03
C GLU A 284 16.28 -2.78 -9.49
N GLU A 285 16.57 -1.85 -8.58
CA GLU A 285 17.26 -0.61 -8.95
C GLU A 285 18.72 -0.85 -9.33
N LEU A 286 19.41 -1.79 -8.71
CA LEU A 286 20.79 -2.13 -9.08
C LEU A 286 20.84 -2.73 -10.49
N ILE A 287 20.02 -3.74 -10.78
CA ILE A 287 19.99 -4.36 -12.12
C ILE A 287 19.61 -3.33 -13.19
N LYS A 288 18.64 -2.47 -12.89
CA LYS A 288 18.26 -1.38 -13.79
C LYS A 288 19.43 -0.42 -14.05
N SER A 289 20.12 0.01 -12.99
CA SER A 289 21.30 0.89 -13.11
C SER A 289 22.42 0.25 -13.93
N LEU A 290 22.73 -1.02 -13.66
CA LEU A 290 23.76 -1.78 -14.39
C LEU A 290 23.44 -1.89 -15.90
N LYS A 291 22.16 -2.07 -16.25
CA LYS A 291 21.68 -2.06 -17.64
C LYS A 291 21.79 -0.66 -18.27
N ASP A 292 21.27 0.35 -17.59
CA ASP A 292 21.21 1.73 -18.10
C ASP A 292 22.64 2.29 -18.36
N LEU A 293 23.60 1.97 -17.50
CA LEU A 293 25.00 2.39 -17.61
C LEU A 293 25.87 1.47 -18.51
N LYS A 294 25.28 0.40 -19.07
CA LYS A 294 25.98 -0.63 -19.86
C LYS A 294 27.21 -1.18 -19.14
N ILE A 295 27.04 -1.56 -17.88
CA ILE A 295 28.08 -2.18 -17.04
C ILE A 295 28.00 -3.69 -17.12
N ILE A 296 26.79 -4.22 -17.37
CA ILE A 296 26.57 -5.62 -17.68
C ILE A 296 26.13 -5.76 -19.13
N GLU A 297 26.66 -6.78 -19.80
CA GLU A 297 26.24 -7.15 -21.16
C GLU A 297 25.96 -8.65 -21.22
N LYS A 298 25.08 -9.01 -22.15
CA LYS A 298 24.72 -10.40 -22.43
C LYS A 298 25.60 -10.92 -23.57
N GLU A 299 26.44 -11.90 -23.29
CA GLU A 299 27.26 -12.61 -24.27
C GLU A 299 26.96 -14.11 -24.13
N ASP A 300 26.63 -14.79 -25.23
CA ASP A 300 26.30 -16.23 -25.25
C ASP A 300 25.28 -16.66 -24.19
N ASN A 301 24.19 -15.88 -24.06
CA ASN A 301 23.13 -16.06 -23.06
C ASN A 301 23.52 -15.78 -21.59
N ARG A 302 24.78 -15.47 -21.32
CA ARG A 302 25.30 -15.17 -19.99
C ARG A 302 25.50 -13.68 -19.77
N TYR A 303 25.09 -13.16 -18.62
CA TYR A 303 25.43 -11.78 -18.23
C TYR A 303 26.76 -11.74 -17.50
N ARG A 304 27.64 -10.84 -17.96
CA ARG A 304 28.93 -10.55 -17.33
C ARG A 304 29.13 -9.05 -17.15
N ILE A 305 30.06 -8.71 -16.26
CA ILE A 305 30.47 -7.33 -16.04
C ILE A 305 31.52 -6.94 -17.08
N THR A 306 31.32 -5.81 -17.76
CA THR A 306 32.16 -5.36 -18.89
C THR A 306 33.08 -4.18 -18.55
N LYS A 307 32.87 -3.53 -17.40
CA LYS A 307 33.65 -2.38 -16.92
C LYS A 307 34.19 -2.67 -15.52
N ASP A 308 35.30 -2.05 -15.15
CA ASP A 308 35.79 -2.17 -13.77
C ASP A 308 34.75 -1.59 -12.81
N ILE A 309 34.18 -2.46 -11.97
CA ILE A 309 33.14 -2.15 -10.98
C ILE A 309 33.61 -1.02 -10.06
N LYS A 310 34.93 -0.89 -9.86
CA LYS A 310 35.54 0.14 -9.00
C LYS A 310 35.51 1.54 -9.61
N GLU A 311 35.43 1.67 -10.93
CA GLU A 311 35.38 2.97 -11.63
C GLU A 311 33.95 3.49 -11.79
N VAL A 312 32.97 2.59 -11.70
CA VAL A 312 31.57 2.99 -11.69
C VAL A 312 31.24 3.49 -10.29
N ALA A 313 30.80 4.74 -10.17
CA ALA A 313 30.15 5.26 -8.98
C ALA A 313 28.80 4.56 -8.79
N ILE A 314 28.83 3.26 -8.45
CA ILE A 314 27.65 2.51 -8.08
C ILE A 314 27.31 3.01 -6.69
N PRO A 315 26.14 3.63 -6.53
CA PRO A 315 25.82 4.31 -5.29
C PRO A 315 25.86 3.29 -4.15
N ALA A 316 26.67 3.56 -3.12
CA ALA A 316 26.98 2.60 -2.05
C ALA A 316 25.72 2.17 -1.27
N THR A 317 24.69 3.00 -1.35
CA THR A 317 23.36 2.77 -0.78
C THR A 317 22.26 3.27 -1.71
N VAL A 318 21.03 2.86 -1.46
CA VAL A 318 19.86 3.41 -2.17
C VAL A 318 19.64 4.91 -1.93
N GLN A 319 20.14 5.50 -0.85
CA GLN A 319 20.15 6.96 -0.71
C GLN A 319 20.93 7.60 -1.85
N ASP A 320 22.06 7.01 -2.20
CA ASP A 320 22.91 7.50 -3.27
C ASP A 320 22.26 7.29 -4.66
N VAL A 321 21.48 6.20 -4.86
CA VAL A 321 20.68 5.97 -6.09
C VAL A 321 19.55 7.00 -6.22
N VAL A 322 18.91 7.36 -5.10
CA VAL A 322 17.84 8.37 -5.07
C VAL A 322 18.40 9.77 -5.27
N MET A 323 19.58 10.08 -4.70
CA MET A 323 20.25 11.38 -4.88
C MET A 323 20.80 11.56 -6.31
N ALA A 324 21.39 10.52 -6.91
CA ALA A 324 21.90 10.57 -8.28
C ALA A 324 20.82 10.92 -9.33
N ARG A 325 19.54 10.63 -9.06
CA ARG A 325 18.39 11.02 -9.91
C ARG A 325 17.84 12.42 -9.65
N VAL A 326 18.16 13.05 -8.53
CA VAL A 326 17.72 14.44 -8.23
C VAL A 326 18.65 15.46 -8.90
N ASP A 327 19.91 15.10 -9.13
CA ASP A 327 20.92 15.99 -9.70
C ASP A 327 21.08 15.89 -11.24
N SER A 328 20.56 14.84 -11.86
CA SER A 328 20.51 14.64 -13.33
C SER A 328 19.33 15.38 -13.97
#